data_AF-A0AB38UUL2-F1
#
_entry.id   AF-A0AB38UUL2-F1
#
_cell.length_a   1.000
_cell.length_b   1.000
_cell.length_c   1.000
_cell.angle_alpha   90.00
_cell.angle_beta   90.00
_cell.angle_gamma   90.00
#
_symmetry.space_group_name_H-M   'P 1'
#
loop_
_entity.id
_entity.type
_entity.pdbx_description
1 polymer ?
#
loop_
_entity_poly.entity_id
_entity_poly.type
_entity_poly.pdbx_seq_one_letter_code
_entity_poly.pdbx_strand_id
1 'polypeptide(L)'
;MEMLRVDPGSVRSIALRLHVRAGELLAGTPPPIESSCHPSVAAVNAGHAAVATAAESLTGRAQASAAKVAAGDASYINNEATSAAELAAVADPPRGW
;
A
#
# COMPACT_ATOMS: atom_id res chain seq x y z
N MET A 1 10.09 -28.03 7.53
CA MET A 1 9.61 -26.93 6.70
C MET A 1 9.56 -25.69 7.56
N GLU A 2 10.35 -24.67 7.24
CA GLU A 2 10.33 -23.40 7.97
C GLU A 2 9.09 -22.62 7.53
N MET A 3 8.18 -22.39 8.47
CA MET A 3 6.93 -21.69 8.21
C MET A 3 7.25 -20.21 8.05
N LEU A 4 7.25 -19.70 6.82
CA LEU A 4 7.34 -18.28 6.50
C LEU A 4 6.11 -17.56 7.07
N ARG A 5 6.17 -17.22 8.36
CA ARG A 5 5.15 -16.40 9.00
C ARG A 5 5.38 -14.95 8.58
N VAL A 6 4.48 -14.46 7.73
CA VAL A 6 4.38 -13.03 7.43
C VAL A 6 3.95 -12.33 8.72
N ASP A 7 4.79 -11.44 9.24
CA ASP A 7 4.46 -10.63 10.42
C ASP A 7 3.49 -9.49 10.06
N PRO A 8 2.23 -9.52 10.55
CA PRO A 8 1.22 -8.48 10.32
C PRO A 8 1.70 -7.06 10.67
N GLY A 9 2.50 -6.94 11.75
CA GLY A 9 3.01 -5.67 12.23
C GLY A 9 3.96 -5.00 11.23
N SER A 10 4.90 -5.77 10.70
CA SER A 10 5.85 -5.36 9.67
C SER A 10 5.13 -4.92 8.39
N VAL A 11 4.12 -5.67 8.01
CA VAL A 11 3.28 -5.42 6.84
C VAL A 11 2.52 -4.09 6.97
N ARG A 12 1.88 -3.85 8.12
CA ARG A 12 1.22 -2.57 8.43
C ARG A 12 2.21 -1.39 8.48
N SER A 13 3.41 -1.60 9.01
CA SER A 13 4.46 -0.58 9.06
C SER A 13 4.89 -0.13 7.66
N ILE A 14 5.00 -1.07 6.72
CA ILE A 14 5.31 -0.77 5.31
C ILE A 14 4.17 0.02 4.67
N ALA A 15 2.91 -0.37 4.90
CA ALA A 15 1.75 0.34 4.37
C ALA A 15 1.71 1.80 4.83
N LEU A 16 1.96 2.06 6.12
CA LEU A 16 2.01 3.43 6.67
C LEU A 16 3.16 4.25 6.06
N ARG A 17 4.35 3.66 5.91
CA ARG A 17 5.49 4.35 5.28
C ARG A 17 5.20 4.72 3.82
N LEU A 18 4.60 3.82 3.06
CA LEU A 18 4.20 4.09 1.67
C LEU A 18 3.17 5.22 1.59
N HIS A 19 2.22 5.25 2.51
CA HIS A 19 1.22 6.32 2.58
C HIS A 19 1.84 7.69 2.86
N VAL A 20 2.75 7.78 3.85
CA VAL A 20 3.47 9.01 4.17
C VAL A 20 4.30 9.50 2.98
N ARG A 21 5.06 8.60 2.33
CA ARG A 21 5.86 8.96 1.15
C ARG A 21 5.00 9.46 -0.01
N ALA A 22 3.85 8.85 -0.23
CA ALA A 22 2.90 9.33 -1.24
C ALA A 22 2.37 10.73 -0.93
N GLY A 23 2.13 11.06 0.35
CA GLY A 23 1.75 12.42 0.76
C GLY A 23 2.85 13.45 0.52
N GLU A 24 4.11 13.10 0.81
CA GLU A 24 5.27 13.98 0.55
C GLU A 24 5.44 14.30 -0.95
N LEU A 25 5.17 13.33 -1.83
CA LEU A 25 5.18 13.51 -3.28
C LEU A 25 4.16 14.55 -3.76
N LEU A 26 2.97 14.60 -3.15
CA LEU A 26 1.92 15.56 -3.50
C LEU A 26 2.22 16.98 -2.98
N ALA A 27 2.92 17.09 -1.85
CA ALA A 27 3.27 18.38 -1.25
C ALA A 27 4.38 19.13 -2.02
N GLY A 28 5.15 18.42 -2.85
CA GLY A 28 6.34 18.94 -3.53
C GLY A 28 6.12 19.50 -4.93
N THR A 29 4.88 19.73 -5.39
CA THR A 29 4.60 20.25 -6.73
C THR A 29 4.88 21.75 -6.80
N PRO A 30 5.99 22.23 -7.42
CA PRO A 30 6.23 23.66 -7.55
C PRO A 30 5.17 24.36 -8.44
N PRO A 31 4.88 25.64 -8.19
CA PRO A 31 3.97 26.40 -9.03
C PRO A 31 4.55 26.57 -10.44
N PRO A 32 3.70 26.66 -11.48
CA PRO A 32 4.16 26.91 -12.85
C PRO A 32 4.91 28.25 -12.93
N ILE A 33 6.01 28.27 -13.69
CA ILE A 33 6.77 29.51 -13.92
C ILE A 33 5.98 30.39 -14.88
N GLU A 34 5.76 31.66 -14.52
CA GLU A 34 5.04 32.63 -15.35
C GLU A 34 5.67 32.79 -16.74
N SER A 35 4.83 33.08 -17.74
CA SER A 35 5.18 33.07 -19.16
C SER A 35 6.21 34.13 -19.52
N SER A 36 7.50 33.78 -19.52
CA SER A 36 8.49 34.50 -20.32
C SER A 36 8.50 33.90 -21.73
N CYS A 37 8.74 34.71 -22.77
CA CYS A 37 8.82 34.26 -24.18
C CYS A 37 10.01 33.32 -24.46
N HIS A 38 10.63 32.75 -23.44
CA HIS A 38 11.81 31.90 -23.57
C HIS A 38 11.40 30.43 -23.75
N PRO A 39 11.88 29.73 -24.80
CA PRO A 39 11.50 28.34 -25.07
C PRO A 39 11.85 27.36 -23.95
N SER A 40 12.82 27.72 -23.09
CA SER A 40 13.15 26.93 -21.89
C SER A 40 12.03 26.89 -20.84
N VAL A 41 11.19 27.93 -20.73
CA VAL A 41 10.07 27.94 -19.78
C VAL A 41 8.99 26.94 -20.18
N ALA A 42 8.68 26.84 -21.48
CA ALA A 42 7.76 25.83 -21.99
C ALA A 42 8.28 24.41 -21.72
N ALA A 43 9.58 24.17 -21.93
CA ALA A 43 10.20 22.87 -21.64
C ALA A 43 10.18 22.53 -20.15
N VAL A 44 10.47 23.49 -19.26
CA VAL A 44 10.42 23.31 -17.80
C VAL A 44 8.99 23.03 -17.33
N ASN A 45 8.01 23.79 -17.80
CA ASN A 45 6.60 23.58 -17.44
C ASN A 45 6.08 22.21 -17.93
N ALA A 46 6.49 21.77 -19.12
CA ALA A 46 6.17 20.42 -19.61
C ALA A 46 6.82 19.33 -18.74
N GLY A 47 8.08 19.50 -18.35
CA GLY A 47 8.77 18.60 -17.42
C GLY A 47 8.08 18.54 -16.05
N HIS A 48 7.64 19.69 -15.54
CA HIS A 48 6.87 19.77 -14.29
C HIS A 48 5.56 18.99 -14.36
N ALA A 49 4.77 19.16 -15.43
CA ALA A 49 3.53 18.41 -15.63
C ALA A 49 3.76 16.89 -15.74
N ALA A 50 4.85 16.47 -16.40
CA ALA A 50 5.21 15.07 -16.50
C ALA A 50 5.56 14.47 -15.12
N VAL A 51 6.31 15.20 -14.29
CA VAL A 51 6.65 14.77 -12.92
C VAL A 51 5.40 14.68 -12.05
N ALA A 52 4.48 15.65 -12.13
CA ALA A 52 3.22 15.62 -11.39
C ALA A 52 2.38 14.37 -11.76
N THR A 53 2.24 14.09 -13.07
CA THR A 53 1.54 12.89 -13.56
C THR A 53 2.18 11.59 -13.05
N ALA A 54 3.52 11.52 -13.06
CA ALA A 54 4.24 10.36 -12.55
C ALA A 54 4.05 10.18 -11.03
N ALA A 55 4.04 11.26 -10.27
CA ALA A 55 3.82 11.26 -8.82
C ALA A 55 2.40 10.78 -8.46
N GLU A 56 1.38 11.21 -9.21
CA GLU A 56 0.00 10.74 -9.06
C GLU A 56 -0.11 9.24 -9.35
N SER A 57 0.49 8.76 -10.45
CA SER A 57 0.49 7.34 -10.79
C SER A 57 1.19 6.48 -9.72
N LEU A 58 2.34 6.94 -9.23
CA LEU A 58 3.08 6.27 -8.16
C LEU A 58 2.26 6.22 -6.87
N THR A 59 1.59 7.32 -6.52
CA THR A 59 0.70 7.40 -5.35
C THR A 59 -0.45 6.40 -5.46
N GLY A 60 -1.12 6.34 -6.61
CA GLY A 60 -2.19 5.37 -6.84
C GLY A 60 -1.71 3.93 -6.70
N ARG A 61 -0.52 3.60 -7.23
CA ARG A 61 0.10 2.27 -7.08
C ARG A 61 0.46 1.95 -5.62
N ALA A 62 0.98 2.92 -4.89
CA ALA A 62 1.33 2.76 -3.48
C ALA A 62 0.09 2.49 -2.62
N GLN A 63 -1.00 3.25 -2.83
CA GLN A 63 -2.28 3.05 -2.15
C GLN A 63 -2.91 1.70 -2.48
N ALA A 64 -2.93 1.31 -3.77
CA ALA A 64 -3.44 0.01 -4.18
C ALA A 64 -2.65 -1.16 -3.57
N SER A 65 -1.32 -1.01 -3.46
CA SER A 65 -0.48 -2.02 -2.82
C SER A 65 -0.76 -2.12 -1.32
N ALA A 66 -0.89 -0.98 -0.64
CA ALA A 66 -1.26 -0.94 0.78
C ALA A 66 -2.63 -1.60 1.05
N ALA A 67 -3.63 -1.36 0.19
CA ALA A 67 -4.94 -1.98 0.29
C ALA A 67 -4.90 -3.51 0.13
N LYS A 68 -4.18 -4.01 -0.90
CA LYS A 68 -3.98 -5.46 -1.12
C LYS A 68 -3.31 -6.12 0.07
N VAL A 69 -2.32 -5.44 0.61
CA VAL A 69 -1.57 -5.87 1.79
C VAL A 69 -2.49 -5.99 3.02
N ALA A 70 -3.30 -4.97 3.30
CA ALA A 70 -4.26 -5.00 4.41
C ALA A 70 -5.33 -6.10 4.24
N ALA A 71 -5.80 -6.33 3.00
CA ALA A 71 -6.73 -7.41 2.70
C ALA A 71 -6.12 -8.80 2.93
N GLY A 72 -4.84 -8.98 2.59
CA GLY A 72 -4.09 -10.20 2.87
C GLY A 72 -3.95 -10.46 4.36
N ASP A 73 -3.60 -9.44 5.14
CA ASP A 73 -3.50 -9.52 6.60
C ASP A 73 -4.82 -9.98 7.26
N ALA A 74 -5.93 -9.36 6.89
CA ALA A 74 -7.26 -9.76 7.37
C ALA A 74 -7.61 -11.20 7.00
N SER A 75 -7.21 -11.64 5.79
CA SER A 75 -7.44 -13.02 5.34
C SER A 75 -6.62 -14.03 6.15
N TYR A 76 -5.38 -13.72 6.48
CA TYR A 76 -4.55 -14.58 7.34
C TYR A 76 -5.12 -14.72 8.75
N ILE A 77 -5.57 -13.62 9.35
CA ILE A 77 -6.21 -13.63 10.67
C ILE A 77 -7.46 -14.52 10.65
N ASN A 78 -8.30 -14.38 9.61
CA ASN A 78 -9.52 -15.18 9.50
C ASN A 78 -9.23 -16.67 9.30
N ASN A 79 -8.23 -17.00 8.47
CA ASN A 79 -7.80 -18.38 8.26
C ASN A 79 -7.28 -19.01 9.55
N GLU A 80 -6.44 -18.31 10.31
CA GLU A 80 -5.93 -18.83 11.58
C GLU A 80 -7.07 -19.07 12.58
N ALA A 81 -8.03 -18.16 12.69
CA ALA A 81 -9.21 -18.34 13.55
C ALA A 81 -10.07 -19.54 13.13
N THR A 82 -10.28 -19.71 11.82
CA THR A 82 -11.04 -20.83 11.26
C THR A 82 -10.33 -22.15 11.52
N SER A 83 -9.03 -22.24 11.20
CA SER A 83 -8.23 -23.44 11.43
C SER A 83 -8.12 -23.78 12.91
N ALA A 84 -8.01 -22.80 13.81
CA ALA A 84 -8.04 -23.04 15.24
C ALA A 84 -9.37 -23.66 15.71
N ALA A 85 -10.50 -23.19 15.18
CA ALA A 85 -11.83 -23.75 15.48
C ALA A 85 -11.98 -25.19 14.95
N GLU A 86 -11.51 -25.45 13.73
CA GLU A 86 -11.51 -26.80 13.13
C GLU A 86 -10.64 -27.78 13.94
N LEU A 87 -9.44 -27.35 14.35
CA LEU A 87 -8.55 -28.16 15.19
C LEU A 87 -9.16 -28.44 16.57
N ALA A 88 -9.83 -27.45 17.18
CA ALA A 88 -10.52 -27.64 18.45
C ALA A 88 -11.66 -28.68 18.33
N ALA A 89 -12.43 -28.63 17.24
CA ALA A 89 -13.50 -29.59 16.97
C ALA A 89 -12.99 -31.03 16.75
N VAL A 90 -11.78 -31.19 16.20
CA VAL A 90 -11.12 -32.50 16.08
C VAL A 90 -10.57 -32.98 17.43
N ALA A 91 -10.06 -32.07 18.26
CA ALA A 91 -9.47 -32.41 19.56
C ALA A 91 -10.50 -32.75 20.65
N ASP A 92 -11.66 -32.09 20.64
CA ASP A 92 -12.81 -32.40 21.48
C ASP A 92 -14.04 -32.66 20.60
N PRO A 93 -14.10 -33.83 19.93
CA PRO A 93 -15.22 -34.16 19.08
C PRO A 93 -16.49 -34.18 19.94
N PRO A 94 -17.59 -33.56 19.48
CA PRO A 94 -18.83 -33.55 20.25
C PRO A 94 -19.19 -35.00 20.60
N ARG A 95 -19.31 -35.27 21.91
CA ARG A 95 -19.75 -36.58 22.43
C ARG A 95 -21.22 -36.78 22.08
N GLY A 96 -21.48 -37.13 20.84
CA GLY A 96 -22.78 -37.55 20.34
C GLY A 96 -22.68 -39.01 19.87
N TRP A 97 -23.36 -39.88 20.60
CA TRP A 97 -23.81 -41.19 20.11
C TRP A 97 -24.97 -40.98 19.14
#